data_AF-A0A7R9KIT7-F1
#
_entry.id   AF-A0A7R9KIT7-F1
#
_cell.length_a   1.000
_cell.length_b   1.000
_cell.length_c   1.000
_cell.angle_alpha   90.00
_cell.angle_beta   90.00
_cell.angle_gamma   90.00
#
_symmetry.space_group_name_H-M   'P 1'
#
loop_
_entity.id
_entity.type
_entity.pdbx_description
1 polymer ?
#
loop_
_entity_poly.entity_id
_entity_poly.type
_entity_poly.pdbx_seq_one_letter_code
_entity_poly.pdbx_strand_id
1 'polypeptide(L)'
;MDSLDLKAPLAEFMAMFYKEFSAKPVVLTPGIDRLIRHLYQHNIPMAIATNGSTKILYSSCGHLMPFIDKYMTHYVCGEDDPDVRHNKPAPDIYHVCAKRFASPPESPHNCVVFEDSLTGITGAVASGM
;
A
#
# COMPACT_ATOMS: atom_id res chain seq x y z
N MET A 1 6.78 -27.78 17.32
CA MET A 1 5.78 -26.78 16.87
C MET A 1 4.48 -27.54 16.77
N ASP A 2 3.61 -27.36 17.75
CA ASP A 2 2.32 -28.04 17.81
C ASP A 2 1.50 -27.63 16.58
N SER A 3 1.04 -28.64 15.84
CA SER A 3 0.11 -28.44 14.73
C SER A 3 -1.15 -27.77 15.29
N LEU A 4 -1.40 -26.53 14.90
CA LEU A 4 -2.68 -25.87 15.15
C LEU A 4 -3.78 -26.76 14.56
N ASP A 5 -4.60 -27.35 15.43
CA ASP A 5 -5.74 -28.18 15.06
C ASP A 5 -6.86 -27.30 14.47
N LEU A 6 -6.61 -26.82 13.25
CA LEU A 6 -7.47 -25.90 12.52
C LEU A 6 -8.69 -26.68 12.03
N LYS A 7 -9.85 -26.38 12.64
CA LYS A 7 -11.14 -27.01 12.34
C LYS A 7 -11.71 -26.68 10.95
N ALA A 8 -11.12 -25.74 10.23
CA ALA A 8 -11.56 -25.31 8.90
C ALA A 8 -10.37 -25.32 7.90
N PRO A 9 -10.59 -25.74 6.64
CA PRO A 9 -9.59 -25.61 5.59
C PRO A 9 -9.14 -24.15 5.43
N LEU A 10 -7.87 -23.93 5.08
CA LEU A 10 -7.30 -22.59 4.89
C LEU A 10 -8.16 -21.71 3.96
N ALA A 11 -8.71 -22.28 2.89
CA ALA A 11 -9.58 -21.55 1.96
C ALA A 11 -10.86 -21.02 2.62
N GLU A 12 -11.47 -21.80 3.51
CA GLU A 12 -12.67 -21.40 4.24
C GLU A 12 -12.33 -20.33 5.28
N PHE A 13 -11.23 -20.50 6.01
CA PHE A 13 -10.72 -19.48 6.93
C PHE A 13 -10.46 -18.15 6.21
N MET A 14 -9.77 -18.17 5.07
CA MET A 14 -9.48 -16.97 4.30
C MET A 14 -10.77 -16.32 3.78
N ALA A 15 -11.76 -17.10 3.32
CA ALA A 15 -13.05 -16.57 2.89
C ALA A 15 -13.80 -15.89 4.04
N MET A 16 -13.81 -16.49 5.23
CA MET A 16 -14.39 -15.90 6.43
C MET A 16 -13.64 -14.63 6.86
N PHE A 17 -12.32 -14.67 6.86
CA PHE A 17 -11.47 -13.53 7.19
C PHE A 17 -11.74 -12.35 6.26
N TYR A 18 -11.74 -12.55 4.94
CA TYR A 18 -12.04 -11.48 3.98
C TYR A 18 -13.46 -10.95 4.13
N LYS A 19 -14.45 -11.82 4.38
CA LYS A 19 -15.83 -11.38 4.63
C LYS A 19 -15.93 -10.45 5.84
N GLU A 20 -15.28 -10.80 6.94
CA GLU A 20 -15.30 -10.00 8.16
C GLU A 20 -14.45 -8.73 8.03
N PHE A 21 -13.28 -8.84 7.41
CA PHE A 21 -12.36 -7.72 7.18
C PHE A 21 -12.98 -6.66 6.25
N SER A 22 -13.74 -7.10 5.24
CA SER A 22 -14.48 -6.22 4.32
C SER A 22 -15.84 -5.78 4.86
N ALA A 23 -16.29 -6.25 6.03
CA ALA A 23 -17.60 -5.90 6.59
C ALA A 23 -17.67 -4.43 7.08
N LYS A 24 -16.52 -3.80 7.33
CA LYS A 24 -16.42 -2.39 7.69
C LYS A 24 -15.69 -1.61 6.61
N PRO A 25 -16.26 -0.51 6.10
CA PRO A 25 -15.57 0.31 5.12
C PRO A 25 -14.32 0.91 5.75
N VAL A 26 -13.20 0.85 5.02
CA VAL A 26 -11.97 1.53 5.41
C VAL A 26 -12.24 3.03 5.52
N VAL A 27 -11.80 3.64 6.61
CA VAL A 27 -11.90 5.09 6.83
C VAL A 27 -10.50 5.69 6.83
N LEU A 28 -10.39 6.94 6.36
CA LEU A 28 -9.14 7.67 6.45
C LEU A 28 -8.75 7.89 7.91
N THR A 29 -7.51 7.55 8.27
CA THR A 29 -6.94 7.85 9.58
C THR A 29 -7.04 9.36 9.88
N PRO A 30 -7.33 9.77 11.13
CA PRO A 30 -7.43 11.17 11.48
C PRO A 30 -6.22 11.99 11.00
N GLY A 31 -6.49 13.06 10.26
CA GLY A 31 -5.47 13.97 9.72
C GLY A 31 -4.98 13.66 8.31
N ILE A 32 -5.23 12.46 7.76
CA ILE A 32 -4.79 12.07 6.41
C ILE A 32 -5.42 12.94 5.32
N ASP A 33 -6.72 13.21 5.39
CA ASP A 33 -7.40 14.08 4.41
C ASP A 33 -6.76 15.48 4.36
N ARG A 34 -6.49 16.08 5.53
CA ARG A 34 -5.82 17.39 5.63
C ARG A 34 -4.41 17.36 5.05
N LEU A 35 -3.63 16.34 5.38
CA LEU A 35 -2.25 16.18 4.90
C LEU A 35 -2.19 16.04 3.38
N ILE A 36 -2.98 15.12 2.82
CA ILE A 36 -3.00 14.84 1.38
C ILE A 36 -3.43 16.09 0.60
N ARG A 37 -4.48 16.79 1.05
CA ARG A 37 -4.90 18.04 0.40
C ARG A 37 -3.84 19.12 0.46
N HIS A 38 -3.14 19.25 1.59
CA HIS A 38 -2.05 20.22 1.73
C HIS A 38 -0.90 19.90 0.77
N LEU A 39 -0.42 18.66 0.76
CA LEU A 39 0.65 18.22 -0.15
C LEU A 39 0.26 18.43 -1.63
N TYR A 40 -0.98 18.10 -1.98
CA TYR A 40 -1.52 18.33 -3.32
C TYR A 40 -1.54 19.82 -3.69
N GLN A 41 -1.99 20.70 -2.80
CA GLN A 41 -1.97 22.16 -3.01
C GLN A 41 -0.56 22.72 -3.20
N HIS A 42 0.45 22.06 -2.64
CA HIS A 42 1.86 22.40 -2.78
C HIS A 42 2.56 21.65 -3.93
N ASN A 43 1.80 20.98 -4.80
CA ASN A 43 2.30 20.23 -5.96
C ASN A 43 3.32 19.14 -5.58
N ILE A 44 3.17 18.52 -4.40
CA ILE A 44 3.99 17.38 -3.99
C ILE A 44 3.36 16.10 -4.57
N PRO A 45 4.03 15.38 -5.49
CA PRO A 45 3.52 14.13 -6.03
C PRO A 45 3.43 13.07 -4.94
N MET A 46 2.34 12.30 -4.95
CA MET A 46 2.08 11.23 -3.98
C MET A 46 1.68 9.96 -4.71
N ALA A 47 2.01 8.82 -4.14
CA ALA A 47 1.62 7.52 -4.67
C ALA A 47 1.43 6.52 -3.51
N ILE A 48 0.76 5.41 -3.79
CA ILE A 48 0.54 4.33 -2.83
C ILE A 48 1.43 3.13 -3.19
N ALA A 49 2.03 2.51 -2.18
CA ALA A 49 2.73 1.24 -2.30
C ALA A 49 2.17 0.25 -1.27
N THR A 50 1.55 -0.85 -1.71
CA THR A 50 0.92 -1.85 -0.84
C THR A 50 1.38 -3.27 -1.20
N ASN A 51 1.57 -4.15 -0.21
CA ASN A 51 1.85 -5.57 -0.47
C ASN A 51 0.62 -6.33 -0.97
N GLY A 52 -0.59 -5.79 -0.80
CA GLY A 52 -1.80 -6.46 -1.25
C GLY A 52 -2.00 -6.37 -2.77
N SER A 53 -2.87 -7.23 -3.29
CA SER A 53 -3.31 -7.17 -4.69
C SER A 53 -4.25 -6.00 -4.97
N THR A 54 -4.34 -5.65 -6.25
CA THR A 54 -5.33 -4.71 -6.79
C THR A 54 -6.75 -5.11 -6.38
N LYS A 55 -7.07 -6.41 -6.41
CA LYS A 55 -8.38 -6.93 -5.96
C LYS A 55 -8.69 -6.52 -4.52
N ILE A 56 -7.73 -6.65 -3.61
CA ILE A 56 -7.90 -6.29 -2.19
C ILE A 56 -8.05 -4.77 -2.03
N LEU A 57 -7.26 -3.98 -2.79
CA LEU A 57 -7.37 -2.53 -2.79
C LEU A 57 -8.79 -2.06 -3.17
N TYR A 58 -9.35 -2.55 -4.28
CA TYR A 58 -10.70 -2.19 -4.71
C TYR A 58 -11.79 -2.74 -3.78
N SER A 59 -11.61 -3.96 -3.26
CA SER A 59 -12.52 -4.57 -2.29
C SER A 59 -12.63 -3.74 -1.00
N SER A 60 -11.49 -3.28 -0.47
CA SER A 60 -11.41 -2.64 0.86
C SER A 60 -11.60 -1.13 0.79
N CYS A 61 -11.12 -0.51 -0.28
CA CYS A 61 -11.05 0.94 -0.45
C CYS A 61 -11.86 1.45 -1.65
N GLY A 62 -12.75 0.64 -2.24
CA GLY A 62 -13.50 1.00 -3.45
C GLY A 62 -14.23 2.35 -3.36
N HIS A 63 -14.84 2.65 -2.22
CA HIS A 63 -15.50 3.94 -1.96
C HIS A 63 -14.54 5.13 -1.82
N LEU A 64 -13.24 4.87 -1.60
CA LEU A 64 -12.18 5.87 -1.55
C LEU A 64 -11.47 6.05 -2.90
N MET A 65 -11.76 5.23 -3.93
CA MET A 65 -11.10 5.37 -5.24
C MET A 65 -11.24 6.77 -5.84
N PRO A 66 -12.40 7.47 -5.79
CA PRO A 66 -12.48 8.86 -6.27
C PRO A 66 -11.54 9.83 -5.53
N PHE A 67 -11.23 9.54 -4.26
CA PHE A 67 -10.25 10.31 -3.49
C PHE A 67 -8.82 9.94 -3.90
N ILE A 68 -8.52 8.64 -4.02
CA ILE A 68 -7.20 8.14 -4.43
C ILE A 68 -6.86 8.62 -5.84
N ASP A 69 -7.74 8.43 -6.82
CA ASP A 69 -7.53 8.84 -8.21
C ASP A 69 -7.35 10.35 -8.37
N LYS A 70 -7.92 11.14 -7.46
CA LYS A 70 -7.77 12.60 -7.45
C LYS A 70 -6.41 13.05 -6.93
N TYR A 71 -5.90 12.41 -5.89
CA TYR A 71 -4.76 12.92 -5.12
C TYR A 71 -3.46 12.12 -5.31
N MET A 72 -3.54 10.86 -5.73
CA MET A 72 -2.39 10.01 -5.97
C MET A 72 -2.10 9.95 -7.47
N THR A 73 -0.83 10.02 -7.85
CA THR A 73 -0.39 9.87 -9.23
C THR A 73 -0.60 8.44 -9.72
N HIS A 74 -0.34 7.46 -8.85
CA HIS A 74 -0.49 6.04 -9.13
C HIS A 74 -0.49 5.23 -7.83
N TYR A 75 -0.76 3.94 -7.94
CA TYR A 75 -0.59 2.95 -6.88
C TYR A 75 0.16 1.72 -7.41
N VAL A 76 0.91 1.08 -6.52
CA VAL A 76 1.66 -0.16 -6.79
C VAL A 76 1.16 -1.22 -5.81
N CYS A 77 0.64 -2.33 -6.35
CA CYS A 77 0.09 -3.45 -5.61
C CYS A 77 1.06 -4.64 -5.76
N GLY A 78 1.93 -4.87 -4.79
CA GLY A 78 3.07 -5.77 -4.96
C GLY A 78 2.71 -7.26 -5.08
N GLU A 79 1.49 -7.69 -4.79
CA GLU A 79 1.06 -9.08 -5.02
C GLU A 79 0.87 -9.40 -6.52
N ASP A 80 0.42 -8.42 -7.30
CA ASP A 80 0.07 -8.58 -8.71
C ASP A 80 0.85 -7.65 -9.67
N ASP A 81 1.79 -6.86 -9.15
CA ASP A 81 2.65 -6.00 -9.94
C ASP A 81 3.90 -6.75 -10.46
N PRO A 82 4.08 -6.86 -11.79
CA PRO A 82 5.18 -7.63 -12.38
C PRO A 82 6.56 -7.01 -12.18
N ASP A 83 6.64 -5.71 -11.86
CA ASP A 83 7.92 -5.03 -11.62
C ASP A 83 8.40 -5.23 -10.17
N VAL A 84 7.51 -5.67 -9.27
CA VAL A 84 7.81 -5.95 -7.87
C VAL A 84 8.19 -7.42 -7.73
N ARG A 85 9.50 -7.71 -7.71
CA ARG A 85 10.00 -9.09 -7.60
C ARG A 85 9.85 -9.63 -6.18
N HIS A 86 10.10 -8.78 -5.19
CA HIS A 86 9.99 -9.13 -3.78
C HIS A 86 9.17 -8.08 -3.03
N ASN A 87 8.13 -8.53 -2.31
CA ASN A 87 7.31 -7.67 -1.47
C ASN A 87 8.07 -7.22 -0.20
N LYS A 88 7.52 -6.22 0.50
CA LYS A 88 8.07 -5.75 1.79
C LYS A 88 8.26 -6.95 2.72
N PRO A 89 9.43 -7.13 3.36
CA PRO A 89 10.42 -6.10 3.69
C PRO A 89 11.49 -5.81 2.63
N ALA A 90 11.43 -6.40 1.43
CA ALA A 90 12.32 -5.99 0.36
C ALA A 90 11.99 -4.56 -0.14
N PRO A 91 12.98 -3.82 -0.68
CA PRO A 91 12.81 -2.43 -1.08
C PRO A 91 12.12 -2.26 -2.45
N ASP A 92 11.94 -3.34 -3.21
CA ASP A 92 11.55 -3.33 -4.63
C ASP A 92 10.32 -2.47 -4.89
N ILE A 93 9.27 -2.60 -4.08
CA ILE A 93 8.02 -1.86 -4.27
C ILE A 93 8.19 -0.34 -4.18
N TYR A 94 9.09 0.15 -3.32
CA TYR A 94 9.35 1.57 -3.16
C TYR A 94 10.09 2.12 -4.37
N HIS A 95 11.07 1.38 -4.90
CA HIS A 95 11.77 1.74 -6.13
C HIS A 95 10.84 1.74 -7.35
N VAL A 96 9.97 0.73 -7.47
CA VAL A 96 8.95 0.68 -8.54
C VAL A 96 8.01 1.88 -8.42
N CYS A 97 7.53 2.17 -7.22
CA CYS A 97 6.65 3.31 -6.97
C CYS A 97 7.31 4.64 -7.35
N ALA A 98 8.55 4.89 -6.92
CA ALA A 98 9.29 6.11 -7.25
C ALA A 98 9.56 6.26 -8.76
N LYS A 99 9.86 5.17 -9.46
CA LYS A 99 10.15 5.19 -10.91
C LYS A 99 8.93 5.51 -11.77
N ARG A 100 7.71 5.33 -11.26
CA ARG A 100 6.46 5.55 -12.02
C ARG A 100 5.97 6.99 -12.01
N PHE A 101 6.56 7.87 -11.20
CA PHE A 101 6.28 9.30 -11.33
C PHE A 101 6.76 9.80 -12.71
N ALA A 102 6.03 10.74 -13.31
CA ALA A 102 6.39 11.32 -14.60
C ALA A 102 7.77 12.00 -14.58
N SER A 103 8.12 12.60 -13.43
CA SER A 103 9.46 13.06 -13.09
C SER A 103 9.95 12.27 -11.89
N PRO A 104 10.64 11.12 -12.10
CA PRO A 104 11.16 10.33 -11.00
C PRO A 104 12.13 11.15 -10.13
N PRO A 105 12.18 10.88 -8.82
CA PRO A 105 13.12 11.56 -7.92
C PRO A 105 14.57 11.24 -8.31
N GLU A 106 15.46 12.25 -8.23
CA GLU A 106 16.89 12.08 -8.54
C GLU A 106 17.61 11.10 -7.59
N SER A 107 17.11 11.00 -6.36
CA SER A 107 17.65 10.13 -5.31
C SER A 107 16.50 9.59 -4.45
N PRO A 108 16.60 8.35 -3.93
CA PRO A 108 15.65 7.84 -2.94
C PRO A 108 15.51 8.75 -1.70
N HIS A 109 16.55 9.50 -1.33
CA HIS A 109 16.52 10.45 -0.22
C HIS A 109 15.58 11.65 -0.43
N ASN A 110 15.09 11.85 -1.66
CA ASN A 110 14.09 12.86 -1.99
C ASN A 110 12.65 12.34 -1.83
N CYS A 111 12.49 11.08 -1.39
CA CYS A 111 11.20 10.49 -1.06
C CYS A 111 11.01 10.46 0.45
N VAL A 112 9.73 10.53 0.87
CA VAL A 112 9.33 10.29 2.26
C VAL A 112 8.28 9.19 2.24
N VAL A 113 8.51 8.13 3.01
CA VAL A 113 7.57 6.99 3.12
C VAL A 113 6.81 7.08 4.45
N PHE A 114 5.49 6.90 4.38
CA PHE A 114 4.62 6.73 5.55
C PHE A 114 4.21 5.26 5.67
N GLU A 115 4.52 4.63 6.80
CA GLU A 115 4.26 3.21 7.07
C GLU A 115 3.83 2.99 8.53
N ASP A 116 3.00 1.97 8.74
CA ASP A 116 2.52 1.52 10.06
C ASP A 116 3.05 0.13 10.44
N SER A 117 3.72 -0.56 9.51
CA SER A 117 4.18 -1.93 9.66
C SER A 117 5.70 -2.04 9.74
N LEU A 118 6.21 -2.98 10.55
CA LEU A 118 7.67 -3.25 10.61
C LEU A 118 8.23 -3.72 9.26
N THR A 119 7.48 -4.51 8.51
CA THR A 119 7.89 -4.96 7.17
C THR A 119 8.01 -3.78 6.21
N GLY A 120 7.05 -2.86 6.22
CA GLY A 120 7.11 -1.65 5.41
C GLY A 120 8.21 -0.70 5.82
N ILE A 121 8.36 -0.40 7.11
CA ILE A 121 9.46 0.45 7.61
C ILE A 121 10.82 -0.15 7.20
N THR A 122 11.00 -1.47 7.35
CA THR A 122 12.24 -2.15 6.96
C THR A 122 12.54 -1.98 5.47
N GLY A 123 11.53 -2.19 4.60
CA GLY A 123 11.71 -2.03 3.17
C GLY A 123 11.94 -0.57 2.74
N ALA A 124 11.30 0.39 3.42
CA ALA A 124 11.48 1.81 3.17
C ALA A 124 12.93 2.23 3.45
N VAL A 125 13.43 1.91 4.65
CA VAL A 125 14.83 2.18 5.03
C VAL A 125 15.81 1.47 4.09
N ALA A 126 15.55 0.21 3.74
CA ALA A 126 16.39 -0.54 2.82
C ALA A 126 16.42 0.05 1.39
N SER A 127 15.38 0.81 1.00
CA SER A 127 15.32 1.51 -0.28
C SER A 127 16.05 2.86 -0.29
N GLY A 128 16.52 3.31 0.88
CA GLY A 128 17.18 4.62 1.04
C GLY A 128 16.19 5.80 1.14
N MET A 129 14.91 5.52 1.40
CA MET A 129 13.84 6.51 1.61
C MET A 129 13.51 6.67 3.09
#